data_AF-A0A973CVY8-F1
#
_entry.id   AF-A0A973CVY8-F1
#
_cell.length_a   1.000
_cell.length_b   1.000
_cell.length_c   1.000
_cell.angle_alpha   90.00
_cell.angle_beta   90.00
_cell.angle_gamma   90.00
#
_symmetry.space_group_name_H-M   'P 1'
#
loop_
_entity.id
_entity.type
_entity.pdbx_description
1 polymer ?
#
loop_
_entity_poly.entity_id
_entity_poly.type
_entity_poly.pdbx_seq_one_letter_code
_entity_poly.pdbx_strand_id
1 'polypeptide(L)'
;MAPNAQALAGLRDIHLPEAVSIWPLAPGWWLLAAAVVALGLLALLERKRRRTSVRRAALRELDEIAREAQEGIDTALLARRLQALLRRLALVRIGRVEVARLHGESWFEILAGPRGRRAPAFPVDLACRLEEAVYAGPTTNSEAGEGEAWIAAARRFVRSER
;
A
#
# COMPACT_ATOMS: atom_id res chain seq x y z
N MET A 1 -59.90 53.17 46.49
CA MET A 1 -59.64 53.05 45.04
C MET A 1 -58.26 52.41 44.87
N ALA A 2 -58.20 51.09 44.79
CA ALA A 2 -56.99 50.35 44.38
C ALA A 2 -57.44 49.09 43.63
N PRO A 3 -57.90 49.21 42.36
CA PRO A 3 -58.40 48.09 41.57
C PRO A 3 -57.26 47.22 40.99
N ASN A 4 -56.06 47.28 41.57
CA ASN A 4 -54.85 46.70 41.00
C ASN A 4 -54.55 45.29 41.55
N ALA A 5 -55.17 44.89 42.66
CA ALA A 5 -54.97 43.56 43.25
C ALA A 5 -55.59 42.43 42.41
N GLN A 6 -56.69 42.72 41.69
CA GLN A 6 -57.34 41.75 40.81
C GLN A 6 -56.59 41.55 39.48
N ALA A 7 -55.74 42.50 39.07
CA ALA A 7 -54.96 42.40 37.84
C ALA A 7 -53.77 41.41 37.95
N LEU A 8 -53.30 41.15 39.17
CA LEU A 8 -52.20 40.20 39.45
C LEU A 8 -52.69 38.77 39.70
N ALA A 9 -53.97 38.59 40.05
CA ALA A 9 -54.58 37.27 40.30
C ALA A 9 -54.73 36.41 39.03
N GLY A 10 -54.47 36.99 37.85
CA GLY A 10 -54.53 36.32 36.55
C GLY A 10 -53.18 35.92 35.96
N LEU A 11 -52.05 36.19 36.64
CA LEU A 11 -50.76 35.67 36.20
C LEU A 11 -50.74 34.15 36.43
N ARG A 12 -51.16 33.40 35.41
CA ARG A 12 -50.91 31.98 35.29
C ARG A 12 -49.41 31.76 35.30
N ASP A 13 -48.95 30.90 36.21
CA ASP A 13 -47.59 30.38 36.26
C ASP A 13 -47.14 29.99 34.84
N ILE A 14 -46.01 30.56 34.43
CA ILE A 14 -45.40 30.29 33.14
C ILE A 14 -44.85 28.87 33.24
N HIS A 15 -45.56 27.90 32.68
CA HIS A 15 -45.08 26.52 32.63
C HIS A 15 -43.87 26.51 31.70
N LEU A 16 -42.66 26.42 32.26
CA LEU A 16 -41.47 26.16 31.47
C LEU A 16 -41.64 24.77 30.85
N PRO A 17 -41.42 24.59 29.53
CA PRO A 17 -41.41 23.25 28.95
C PRO A 17 -40.32 22.45 29.67
N GLU A 18 -40.67 21.25 30.13
CA GLU A 18 -39.69 20.29 30.63
C GLU A 18 -38.52 20.24 29.64
N ALA A 19 -37.30 20.33 30.16
CA ALA A 19 -36.09 20.35 29.36
C ALA A 19 -36.17 19.23 28.34
N VAL A 20 -36.13 19.59 27.05
CA VAL A 20 -36.22 18.66 25.94
C VAL A 20 -35.12 17.63 26.14
N SER A 21 -35.49 16.46 26.68
CA SER A 21 -34.55 15.37 26.86
C SER A 21 -34.08 15.01 25.47
N ILE A 22 -32.78 15.11 25.23
CA ILE A 22 -32.11 14.85 23.94
C ILE A 22 -32.12 13.32 23.68
N TRP A 23 -33.24 12.66 23.98
CA TRP A 23 -33.41 11.23 24.06
C TRP A 23 -34.68 10.83 23.30
N PRO A 24 -34.66 9.78 22.47
CA PRO A 24 -33.50 9.01 22.08
C PRO A 24 -32.77 9.77 20.97
N LEU A 25 -31.45 9.71 20.95
CA LEU A 25 -30.68 9.99 19.74
C LEU A 25 -31.35 9.18 18.61
N ALA A 26 -32.12 9.85 17.74
CA ALA A 26 -33.08 9.21 16.87
C ALA A 26 -32.40 8.04 16.14
N PRO A 27 -33.06 6.88 15.95
CA PRO A 27 -32.43 5.66 15.41
C PRO A 27 -31.66 5.87 14.10
N GLY A 28 -31.92 6.97 13.38
CA GLY A 28 -31.12 7.44 12.24
C GLY A 28 -29.64 7.70 12.53
N TRP A 29 -29.23 8.04 13.76
CA TRP A 29 -27.81 8.19 14.10
C TRP A 29 -27.08 6.86 14.15
N TRP A 30 -27.75 5.79 14.57
CA TRP A 30 -27.19 4.45 14.49
C TRP A 30 -27.01 4.01 13.04
N LEU A 31 -27.95 4.36 12.15
CA LEU A 31 -27.78 4.15 10.71
C LEU A 31 -26.61 4.96 10.15
N LEU A 32 -26.44 6.21 10.58
CA LEU A 32 -25.30 7.05 10.18
C LEU A 32 -23.97 6.45 10.66
N ALA A 33 -23.89 6.05 11.92
CA ALA A 33 -22.71 5.41 12.50
C ALA A 33 -22.38 4.09 11.77
N ALA A 34 -23.40 3.26 11.51
CA ALA A 34 -23.23 2.02 10.75
C ALA A 34 -22.74 2.29 9.31
N ALA A 35 -23.26 3.33 8.65
CA ALA A 35 -22.82 3.72 7.32
C ALA A 35 -21.34 4.17 7.31
N VAL A 36 -20.92 4.96 8.29
CA VAL A 36 -19.52 5.40 8.43
C VAL A 36 -18.60 4.20 8.68
N VAL A 37 -18.98 3.28 9.57
CA VAL A 37 -18.21 2.06 9.83
C VAL A 37 -18.15 1.18 8.59
N ALA A 38 -19.25 0.99 7.87
CA ALA A 38 -19.30 0.22 6.64
C ALA A 38 -18.39 0.81 5.55
N LEU A 39 -18.42 2.14 5.36
CA LEU A 39 -17.52 2.85 4.44
C LEU A 39 -16.05 2.67 4.84
N GLY A 40 -15.73 2.77 6.13
CA GLY A 40 -14.38 2.51 6.64
C GLY A 40 -13.92 1.08 6.36
N LEU A 41 -14.77 0.09 6.61
CA LEU A 41 -14.49 -1.32 6.32
C LEU A 41 -14.30 -1.57 4.82
N LEU A 42 -15.17 -1.01 3.97
CA LEU A 42 -15.06 -1.09 2.51
C LEU A 42 -13.74 -0.49 2.02
N ALA A 43 -13.35 0.68 2.52
CA ALA A 43 -12.07 1.31 2.18
C ALA A 43 -10.86 0.47 2.60
N LEU A 44 -10.91 -0.15 3.79
CA LEU A 44 -9.88 -1.06 4.27
C LEU A 44 -9.80 -2.34 3.42
N LEU A 45 -10.95 -2.90 3.05
CA LEU A 45 -11.05 -4.08 2.21
C LEU A 45 -10.53 -3.80 0.79
N GLU A 46 -10.93 -2.69 0.17
CA GLU A 46 -10.40 -2.22 -1.13
C GLU A 46 -8.87 -2.07 -1.07
N ARG A 47 -8.36 -1.41 -0.03
CA ARG A 47 -6.91 -1.23 0.15
C ARG A 47 -6.18 -2.57 0.30
N LYS A 48 -6.73 -3.50 1.08
CA LYS A 48 -6.17 -4.86 1.25
C LYS A 48 -6.25 -5.68 -0.04
N ARG A 49 -7.36 -5.56 -0.78
CA ARG A 49 -7.59 -6.27 -2.05
C ARG A 49 -6.64 -5.76 -3.13
N ARG A 50 -6.43 -4.45 -3.23
CA ARG A 50 -5.44 -3.84 -4.15
C ARG A 50 -4.03 -4.33 -3.85
N ARG A 51 -3.60 -4.34 -2.58
CA ARG A 51 -2.29 -4.87 -2.18
C ARG A 51 -2.12 -6.34 -2.55
N THR A 52 -3.14 -7.16 -2.29
CA THR A 52 -3.12 -8.59 -2.61
C THR A 52 -3.11 -8.83 -4.11
N SER A 53 -3.85 -8.03 -4.88
CA SER A 53 -3.92 -8.11 -6.35
C SER A 53 -2.59 -7.75 -6.99
N VAL A 54 -1.92 -6.69 -6.53
CA VAL A 54 -0.60 -6.30 -7.06
C VAL A 54 0.44 -7.39 -6.79
N ARG A 55 0.47 -7.96 -5.58
CA ARG A 55 1.40 -9.06 -5.27
C ARG A 55 1.17 -10.28 -6.17
N ARG A 56 -0.10 -10.66 -6.39
CA ARG A 56 -0.43 -11.78 -7.28
C ARG A 56 -0.05 -11.49 -8.73
N ALA A 57 -0.30 -10.27 -9.21
CA ALA A 57 0.09 -9.86 -10.55
C ALA A 57 1.61 -9.90 -10.74
N ALA A 58 2.37 -9.35 -9.78
CA ALA A 58 3.82 -9.37 -9.82
C ALA A 58 4.43 -10.78 -9.74
N LEU A 59 3.83 -11.68 -8.95
CA LEU A 59 4.28 -13.07 -8.92
C LEU A 59 4.03 -13.78 -10.25
N ARG A 60 2.90 -13.53 -10.91
CA ARG A 60 2.61 -14.10 -12.24
C ARG A 60 3.59 -13.59 -13.29
N GLU A 61 3.84 -12.28 -13.31
CA GLU A 61 4.81 -11.68 -14.24
C GLU A 61 6.22 -12.19 -13.98
N LEU A 62 6.62 -12.39 -12.71
CA LEU A 62 7.90 -13.01 -12.38
C LEU A 62 7.99 -14.46 -12.85
N ASP A 63 6.89 -15.23 -12.75
CA ASP A 63 6.83 -16.61 -13.22
C ASP A 63 6.93 -16.68 -14.75
N GLU A 64 6.33 -15.74 -15.47
CA GLU A 64 6.49 -15.59 -16.93
C GLU A 64 7.94 -15.29 -17.31
N ILE A 65 8.55 -14.29 -16.67
CA ILE A 65 9.97 -13.93 -16.88
C ILE A 65 10.88 -15.13 -16.61
N ALA A 66 10.59 -15.93 -15.58
CA ALA A 66 11.38 -17.12 -15.25
C ALA A 66 11.25 -18.23 -16.30
N ARG A 67 10.08 -18.39 -16.93
CA ARG A 67 9.90 -19.36 -18.02
C ARG A 67 10.65 -18.91 -19.27
N GLU A 68 10.56 -17.64 -19.62
CA GLU A 68 11.31 -17.09 -20.75
C GLU A 68 12.83 -17.22 -20.55
N ALA A 69 13.32 -17.05 -19.31
CA ALA A 69 14.72 -17.31 -18.97
C ALA A 69 15.15 -18.75 -19.28
N GLN A 70 14.29 -19.73 -19.02
CA GLN A 70 14.52 -21.14 -19.36
C GLN A 70 14.45 -21.41 -20.86
N GLU A 71 13.69 -20.61 -21.60
CA GLU A 71 13.59 -20.65 -23.06
C GLU A 71 14.80 -19.99 -23.76
N GLY A 72 15.74 -19.43 -22.99
CA GLY A 72 17.01 -18.91 -23.51
C GLY A 72 16.93 -17.46 -23.99
N ILE A 73 16.06 -16.63 -23.40
CA ILE A 73 16.10 -15.18 -23.66
C ILE A 73 17.45 -14.59 -23.26
N ASP A 74 17.83 -13.53 -23.97
CA ASP A 74 19.05 -12.76 -23.69
C ASP A 74 19.07 -12.26 -22.23
N THR A 75 20.20 -12.42 -21.55
CA THR A 75 20.44 -11.97 -20.18
C THR A 75 20.14 -10.48 -20.02
N ALA A 76 20.45 -9.65 -21.01
CA ALA A 76 20.17 -8.21 -20.97
C ALA A 76 18.66 -7.92 -20.99
N LEU A 77 17.89 -8.71 -21.75
CA LEU A 77 16.43 -8.59 -21.81
C LEU A 77 15.78 -9.07 -20.51
N LEU A 78 16.28 -10.18 -19.95
CA LEU A 78 15.88 -10.70 -18.65
C LEU A 78 16.10 -9.64 -17.55
N ALA A 79 17.30 -9.05 -17.50
CA ALA A 79 17.67 -8.03 -16.53
C ALA A 79 16.74 -6.80 -16.61
N ARG A 80 16.46 -6.31 -17.82
CA ARG A 80 15.54 -5.19 -18.07
C ARG A 80 14.12 -5.48 -17.58
N ARG A 81 13.57 -6.65 -17.92
CA ARG A 81 12.21 -7.04 -17.47
C ARG A 81 12.14 -7.14 -15.96
N LEU A 82 13.15 -7.74 -15.33
CA LEU A 82 13.21 -7.89 -13.89
C LEU A 82 13.35 -6.55 -13.17
N GLN A 83 14.24 -5.67 -13.64
CA GLN A 83 14.43 -4.33 -13.06
C GLN A 83 13.15 -3.48 -13.20
N ALA A 84 12.45 -3.56 -14.34
CA ALA A 84 11.18 -2.88 -14.53
C ALA A 84 10.10 -3.38 -13.55
N LEU A 85 10.00 -4.69 -13.33
CA LEU A 85 9.09 -5.30 -12.36
C LEU A 85 9.41 -4.84 -10.94
N LEU A 86 10.68 -4.89 -10.53
CA LEU A 86 11.12 -4.45 -9.20
C LEU A 86 10.81 -2.96 -8.97
N ARG A 87 11.08 -2.09 -9.96
CA ARG A 87 10.78 -0.66 -9.87
C ARG A 87 9.29 -0.40 -9.74
N ARG A 88 8.45 -1.11 -10.52
CA ARG A 88 6.98 -1.05 -10.37
C ARG A 88 6.53 -1.47 -8.97
N LEU A 89 7.14 -2.50 -8.40
CA LEU A 89 6.84 -2.97 -7.05
C LEU A 89 7.24 -1.96 -5.97
N ALA A 90 8.43 -1.37 -6.10
CA ALA A 90 8.91 -0.32 -5.21
C ALA A 90 8.01 0.92 -5.25
N LEU A 91 7.53 1.33 -6.43
CA LEU A 91 6.57 2.43 -6.58
C LEU A 91 5.26 2.17 -5.83
N VAL A 92 4.76 0.93 -5.86
CA VAL A 92 3.54 0.55 -5.13
C VAL A 92 3.77 0.53 -3.61
N ARG A 93 4.98 0.18 -3.15
CA ARG A 93 5.34 0.09 -1.73
C ARG A 93 5.51 1.46 -1.08
N ILE A 94 6.27 2.35 -1.70
CA ILE A 94 6.66 3.65 -1.12
C ILE A 94 5.64 4.75 -1.49
N GLY A 95 4.81 4.51 -2.51
CA GLY A 95 3.85 5.48 -3.00
C GLY A 95 4.50 6.55 -3.88
N ARG A 96 3.67 7.30 -4.62
CA ARG A 96 4.12 8.30 -5.61
C ARG A 96 4.94 9.47 -5.02
N VAL A 97 4.95 9.65 -3.70
CA VAL A 97 5.53 10.83 -3.04
C VAL A 97 7.04 10.73 -2.83
N GLU A 98 7.60 9.52 -2.68
CA GLU A 98 9.06 9.30 -2.50
C GLU A 98 9.81 8.89 -3.78
N VAL A 99 9.15 8.94 -4.94
CA VAL A 99 9.69 8.50 -6.24
C VAL A 99 10.97 9.23 -6.63
N ALA A 100 11.15 10.48 -6.17
CA ALA A 100 12.37 11.25 -6.40
C ALA A 100 13.63 10.60 -5.78
N ARG A 101 13.47 9.66 -4.84
CA ARG A 101 14.58 8.92 -4.21
C ARG A 101 14.85 7.55 -4.85
N LEU A 102 14.29 7.22 -6.01
CA LEU A 102 14.53 5.93 -6.68
C LEU A 102 15.86 5.86 -7.47
N HIS A 103 16.82 6.72 -7.17
CA HIS A 103 18.13 6.76 -7.83
C HIS A 103 19.27 6.57 -6.83
N GLY A 104 20.26 5.74 -7.18
CA GLY A 104 21.49 5.55 -6.40
C GLY A 104 21.31 4.70 -5.14
N GLU A 105 21.95 5.09 -4.03
CA GLU A 105 22.03 4.29 -2.80
C GLU A 105 20.67 3.95 -2.17
N SER A 106 19.70 4.84 -2.29
CA SER A 106 18.35 4.64 -1.75
C SER A 106 17.60 3.50 -2.45
N TRP A 107 17.91 3.18 -3.71
CA TRP A 107 17.36 2.01 -4.39
C TRP A 107 17.80 0.70 -3.73
N PHE A 108 19.08 0.60 -3.35
CA PHE A 108 19.62 -0.58 -2.68
C PHE A 108 19.06 -0.74 -1.26
N GLU A 109 18.83 0.37 -0.54
CA GLU A 109 18.14 0.32 0.76
C GLU A 109 16.70 -0.21 0.63
N ILE A 110 15.98 0.19 -0.42
CA ILE A 110 14.61 -0.28 -0.68
C ILE A 110 14.59 -1.79 -0.93
N LEU A 111 15.53 -2.28 -1.74
CA LEU A 111 15.70 -3.69 -2.10
C LEU A 111 16.17 -4.56 -0.93
N ALA A 112 17.05 -4.03 -0.07
CA ALA A 112 17.49 -4.71 1.15
C ALA A 112 16.30 -4.96 2.12
N GLY A 113 15.32 -4.06 2.11
CA GLY A 113 14.11 -4.14 2.94
C GLY A 113 14.30 -3.48 4.31
N PRO A 114 13.29 -3.57 5.21
CA PRO A 114 13.36 -2.93 6.53
C PRO A 114 14.61 -3.37 7.31
N ARG A 115 15.36 -2.39 7.84
CA ARG A 115 16.55 -2.64 8.69
C ARG A 115 16.11 -3.50 9.89
N GLY A 116 16.66 -4.70 10.01
CA GLY A 116 16.31 -5.66 11.08
C GLY A 116 16.16 -7.12 10.64
N ARG A 117 16.23 -7.44 9.34
CA ARG A 117 16.32 -8.84 8.88
C ARG A 117 17.74 -9.37 8.97
N ARG A 118 17.87 -10.65 9.37
CA ARG A 118 19.11 -11.43 9.42
C ARG A 118 19.82 -11.54 8.06
N ALA A 119 19.10 -11.38 6.95
CA ALA A 119 19.65 -11.34 5.60
C ALA A 119 18.85 -10.37 4.72
N PRO A 120 19.50 -9.60 3.82
CA PRO A 120 18.82 -8.72 2.89
C PRO A 120 17.89 -9.53 1.97
N ALA A 121 16.71 -8.98 1.67
CA ALA A 121 15.76 -9.64 0.77
C ALA A 121 16.32 -9.78 -0.65
N PHE A 122 17.14 -8.81 -1.06
CA PHE A 122 17.88 -8.79 -2.30
C PHE A 122 19.34 -8.37 -2.00
N PRO A 123 20.37 -9.20 -2.29
CA PRO A 123 21.77 -8.84 -2.08
C PRO A 123 22.18 -7.64 -2.94
N VAL A 124 22.97 -6.73 -2.37
CA VAL A 124 23.43 -5.50 -3.07
C VAL A 124 24.29 -5.83 -4.29
N ASP A 125 25.19 -6.82 -4.19
CA ASP A 125 26.03 -7.23 -5.32
C ASP A 125 25.22 -7.72 -6.53
N LEU A 126 24.15 -8.49 -6.29
CA LEU A 126 23.24 -8.92 -7.35
C LEU A 126 22.48 -7.74 -7.96
N ALA A 127 22.20 -6.70 -7.19
CA ALA A 127 21.49 -5.53 -7.67
C ALA A 127 22.39 -4.67 -8.56
N CYS A 128 23.66 -4.51 -8.17
CA CYS A 128 24.68 -3.86 -9.00
C CYS A 128 24.85 -4.59 -10.33
N ARG A 129 25.02 -5.92 -10.32
CA ARG A 129 25.13 -6.74 -11.54
C ARG A 129 23.88 -6.64 -12.41
N LEU A 130 22.69 -6.59 -11.80
CA LEU A 130 21.43 -6.40 -12.53
C LEU A 130 21.38 -5.03 -13.24
N GLU A 131 21.79 -3.95 -12.57
CA GLU A 131 21.84 -2.62 -13.20
C GLU A 131 22.88 -2.57 -14.31
N GLU A 132 24.06 -3.16 -14.07
CA GLU A 132 25.10 -3.25 -15.09
C GLU A 132 24.61 -4.04 -16.31
N ALA A 133 23.97 -5.20 -16.13
CA ALA A 133 23.41 -6.01 -17.22
C ALA A 133 22.28 -5.30 -18.00
N VAL A 134 21.54 -4.37 -17.37
CA VAL A 134 20.52 -3.56 -18.05
C VAL A 134 21.14 -2.62 -19.08
N TYR A 135 22.29 -2.02 -18.74
CA TYR A 135 22.97 -0.99 -19.52
C TYR A 135 24.08 -1.53 -20.42
N ALA A 136 24.77 -2.60 -20.01
CA ALA A 136 25.96 -3.11 -20.68
C ALA A 136 25.66 -3.90 -21.98
N GLY A 137 24.39 -4.15 -22.31
CA GLY A 137 24.04 -5.00 -23.46
C GLY A 137 24.39 -6.47 -23.20
N PRO A 138 24.30 -7.37 -24.21
CA PRO A 138 24.61 -8.78 -24.04
C PRO A 138 26.11 -8.95 -23.74
N THR A 139 26.47 -8.90 -22.46
CA THR A 139 27.84 -9.12 -22.04
C THR A 139 28.12 -10.61 -22.06
N THR A 140 29.18 -10.97 -22.76
CA THR A 140 29.70 -12.32 -23.01
C THR A 140 30.15 -13.07 -21.75
N ASN A 141 29.99 -12.49 -20.56
CA ASN A 141 30.44 -13.06 -19.29
C ASN A 141 29.29 -13.30 -18.29
N SER A 142 28.05 -13.38 -18.79
CA SER A 142 26.92 -13.83 -17.97
C SER A 142 27.13 -15.30 -17.62
N GLU A 143 27.50 -15.60 -16.39
CA GLU A 143 27.60 -16.99 -15.93
C GLU A 143 26.21 -17.62 -16.08
N ALA A 144 26.13 -18.85 -16.60
CA ALA A 144 24.86 -19.52 -16.94
C ALA A 144 23.87 -19.67 -15.75
N GLY A 145 24.26 -19.31 -14.52
CA GLY A 145 23.43 -19.28 -13.32
C GLY A 145 23.03 -17.88 -12.80
N GLU A 146 23.48 -16.78 -13.42
CA GLU A 146 23.16 -15.42 -12.95
C GLU A 146 21.67 -15.11 -13.03
N GLY A 147 21.03 -15.50 -14.12
CA GLY A 147 19.59 -15.30 -14.32
C GLY A 147 18.75 -15.98 -13.23
N GLU A 148 19.11 -17.21 -12.85
CA GLU A 148 18.43 -17.93 -11.79
C GLU A 148 18.62 -17.27 -10.42
N ALA A 149 19.83 -16.77 -10.13
CA ALA A 149 20.12 -16.06 -8.89
C ALA A 149 19.30 -14.76 -8.78
N TRP A 150 19.14 -14.01 -9.88
CA TRP A 150 18.30 -12.82 -9.95
C TRP A 150 16.82 -13.14 -9.75
N ILE A 151 16.30 -14.18 -10.40
CA ILE A 151 14.91 -14.62 -10.25
C ILE A 151 14.65 -15.06 -8.79
N ALA A 152 15.56 -15.83 -8.19
CA ALA A 152 15.44 -16.28 -6.80
C ALA A 152 15.45 -15.12 -5.81
N ALA A 153 16.32 -14.12 -6.03
CA ALA A 153 16.38 -12.91 -5.21
C ALA A 153 15.11 -12.06 -5.37
N ALA A 154 14.62 -11.86 -6.59
CA ALA A 154 13.37 -11.13 -6.86
C ALA A 154 12.16 -11.84 -6.22
N ARG A 155 12.09 -13.17 -6.31
CA ARG A 155 11.02 -13.95 -5.68
C ARG A 155 11.03 -13.82 -4.16
N ARG A 156 12.23 -13.78 -3.56
CA ARG A 156 12.40 -13.54 -2.11
C ARG A 156 11.89 -12.15 -1.74
N PHE A 157 12.26 -11.13 -2.50
CA PHE A 157 11.81 -9.75 -2.32
C PHE A 157 10.27 -9.65 -2.35
N VAL A 158 9.62 -10.18 -3.40
CA VAL A 158 8.15 -10.17 -3.55
C VAL A 158 7.42 -10.94 -2.46
N ARG A 159 7.99 -12.06 -1.96
CA ARG A 159 7.43 -12.79 -0.80
C ARG A 159 7.58 -12.03 0.50
N SER A 160 8.61 -11.20 0.60
CA SER A 160 8.96 -10.46 1.80
C SER A 160 8.05 -9.26 2.05
N GLU A 161 7.28 -8.87 1.02
CA GLU A 161 6.24 -7.84 1.06
C GLU A 161 5.02 -8.37 1.84
N ARG A 162 4.84 -7.90 3.08
CA ARG A 162 3.75 -8.26 4.02
C ARG A 162 2.74 -7.12 4.15
#